data_AF-A0A9N8K685-F1
#
_entry.id   AF-A0A9N8K685-F1
#
_cell.length_a   1.000
_cell.length_b   1.000
_cell.length_c   1.000
_cell.angle_alpha   90.00
_cell.angle_beta   90.00
_cell.angle_gamma   90.00
#
_symmetry.space_group_name_H-M   'P 1'
#
loop_
_entity.id
_entity.type
_entity.pdbx_description
1 polymer ?
#
loop_
_entity_poly.entity_id
_entity_poly.type
_entity_poly.pdbx_seq_one_letter_code
_entity_poly.pdbx_strand_id
1 'polypeptide(L)'
;MGTGKISSRTERAIGLAGEHDYAVLDMREVDGQKLMLVKNPWCEGMSWRGSIPRSPVDDQDEEDEEVLPSSRDLLNKDDKLTPGTFWIDLNSVMQYFESIYLNWNPGLFFHRQDIHFAWDLSASSSSSKYKSFSNNQQFCVSVVAPSTVWFLLSRHFKDGRENDHPSEYISLYLFDNNGAKVYLSDGAMQRGPFVDSPQTLLRLDNLEANEKYTIVPVEQDLGPTVHSFTLSVFAEQRITIDEAPNKYLCQKTITAAWTDETAGGNANSPTYSQNPQFSIVVPARTPIALLLETDVEQLHVHVKLVHGRGSRVQAVRSKDIVFDSKDYRRGCALAQYAELEAGTYTIICSTFEAGQKGNFRLRVDSMVATQLSMLPRQGAGRLRRAWAKAVFEGQQRMLAAPIAPRRLTKLDVFVKQVQQAGLQETAKTSQSRERSMIRVTLEIGTGPQRRILIASSNGEYSDSSAGVRTGEIDLSPQEMGKVWLVIERMFTPMDSQGEMFQIETFTDAPDTVDIGVWRRWEVD
;
A
#
# COMPACT_ATOMS: atom_id res chain seq x y z
N MET A 1 -1.15 26.81 29.91
CA MET A 1 -1.47 25.50 30.52
C MET A 1 -2.98 25.44 30.62
N GLY A 2 -3.58 24.38 30.12
CA GLY A 2 -5.03 24.19 30.11
C GLY A 2 -5.47 23.24 31.21
N THR A 3 -6.55 23.60 31.90
CA THR A 3 -7.27 22.67 32.78
C THR A 3 -8.27 21.85 31.97
N GLY A 4 -8.49 20.60 32.39
CA GLY A 4 -9.55 19.75 31.84
C GLY A 4 -10.92 20.11 32.41
N LYS A 5 -11.88 19.19 32.29
CA LYS A 5 -13.20 19.33 32.92
C LYS A 5 -13.09 19.26 34.44
N ILE A 6 -13.41 20.37 35.11
CA ILE A 6 -13.44 20.48 36.58
C ILE A 6 -14.88 20.76 37.02
N SER A 7 -15.36 20.08 38.06
CA SER A 7 -16.72 20.33 38.57
C SER A 7 -16.80 21.69 39.26
N SER A 8 -17.94 22.39 39.17
CA SER A 8 -18.11 23.71 39.80
C SER A 8 -17.95 23.72 41.34
N ARG A 9 -18.05 22.55 41.98
CA ARG A 9 -17.70 22.39 43.40
C ARG A 9 -16.19 22.39 43.60
N THR A 10 -15.47 21.64 42.76
CA THR A 10 -14.01 21.56 42.77
C THR A 10 -13.39 22.90 42.39
N GLU A 11 -13.89 23.59 41.36
CA GLU A 11 -13.39 24.91 40.94
C GLU A 11 -13.41 25.91 42.11
N ARG A 12 -14.53 25.98 42.84
CA ARG A 12 -14.66 26.84 44.04
C ARG A 12 -13.74 26.43 45.17
N ALA A 13 -13.46 25.14 45.34
CA ALA A 13 -12.62 24.62 46.40
C ALA A 13 -11.13 24.93 46.15
N ILE A 14 -10.64 24.67 44.94
CA ILE A 14 -9.22 24.80 44.60
C ILE A 14 -8.87 26.16 43.99
N GLY A 15 -9.85 26.90 43.47
CA GLY A 15 -9.65 28.21 42.85
C GLY A 15 -9.09 28.16 41.42
N LEU A 16 -9.29 27.05 40.71
CA LEU A 16 -8.99 26.91 39.27
C LEU A 16 -10.29 26.74 38.49
N ALA A 17 -10.42 27.42 37.36
CA ALA A 17 -11.49 27.23 36.40
C ALA A 17 -11.18 25.99 35.54
N GLY A 18 -12.19 25.20 35.22
CA GLY A 18 -12.12 24.09 34.27
C GLY A 18 -12.22 24.56 32.82
N GLU A 19 -11.70 23.75 31.91
CA GLU A 19 -11.66 24.02 30.46
C GLU A 19 -11.13 25.44 30.14
N HIS A 20 -10.09 25.86 30.87
CA HIS A 20 -9.56 27.22 30.83
C HIS A 20 -8.04 27.26 30.77
N ASP A 21 -7.52 28.29 30.10
CA ASP A 21 -6.09 28.47 29.89
C ASP A 21 -5.47 29.48 30.85
N TYR A 22 -4.34 29.09 31.42
CA TYR A 22 -3.52 29.90 32.31
C TYR A 22 -2.12 30.14 31.73
N ALA A 23 -1.57 31.33 31.95
CA ALA A 23 -0.22 31.68 31.52
C ALA A 23 0.81 31.36 32.61
N VAL A 24 1.94 30.74 32.25
CA VAL A 24 3.10 30.60 33.14
C VAL A 24 3.98 31.83 32.94
N LEU A 25 4.24 32.57 34.03
CA LEU A 25 5.01 33.80 34.00
C LEU A 25 6.44 33.60 34.52
N ASP A 26 6.64 32.67 35.44
CA ASP A 26 7.93 32.40 36.08
C ASP A 26 7.99 30.96 36.62
N MET A 27 9.19 30.42 36.79
CA MET A 27 9.44 29.11 37.37
C MET A 27 10.66 29.19 38.28
N ARG A 28 10.54 28.75 39.53
CA ARG A 28 11.60 28.86 40.54
C ARG A 28 11.72 27.59 41.36
N GLU A 29 12.92 27.34 41.86
CA GLU A 29 13.19 26.35 42.89
C GLU A 29 13.56 27.09 44.18
N VAL A 30 12.77 26.91 45.24
CA VAL A 30 12.95 27.55 46.55
C VAL A 30 12.84 26.48 47.61
N ASP A 31 13.86 26.33 48.45
CA ASP A 31 13.93 25.31 49.52
C ASP A 31 13.65 23.87 49.02
N GLY A 32 14.10 23.56 47.80
CA GLY A 32 13.87 22.27 47.13
C GLY A 32 12.46 22.08 46.55
N GLN A 33 11.56 23.06 46.69
CA GLN A 33 10.24 23.06 46.06
C GLN A 33 10.29 23.70 44.68
N LYS A 34 9.77 22.98 43.67
CA LYS A 34 9.61 23.48 42.29
C LYS A 34 8.27 24.18 42.17
N LEU A 35 8.31 25.50 41.97
CA LEU A 35 7.15 26.37 41.93
C LEU A 35 7.00 27.03 40.56
N MET A 36 5.76 27.19 40.11
CA MET A 36 5.40 27.92 38.89
C MET A 36 4.53 29.11 39.26
N LEU A 37 4.86 30.28 38.73
CA LEU A 37 4.03 31.48 38.81
C LEU A 37 3.03 31.45 37.66
N VAL A 38 1.76 31.34 37.99
CA VAL A 38 0.67 31.13 37.04
C VAL A 38 -0.29 32.31 37.12
N LYS A 39 -0.77 32.77 35.96
CA LYS A 39 -1.73 33.87 35.84
C LYS A 39 -3.00 33.43 35.13
N ASN A 40 -4.13 33.70 35.77
CA ASN A 40 -5.44 33.65 35.15
C ASN A 40 -5.65 34.88 34.25
N PRO A 41 -5.93 34.72 32.95
CA PRO A 41 -6.21 35.84 32.05
C PRO A 41 -7.49 36.62 32.38
N TRP A 42 -8.45 36.01 33.09
CA TRP A 42 -9.66 36.71 33.49
C TRP A 42 -9.36 37.71 34.62
N CYS A 43 -9.70 38.98 34.39
CA CYS A 43 -9.46 40.09 35.32
C CYS A 43 -10.09 39.87 36.72
N GLU A 44 -11.19 39.11 36.79
CA GLU A 44 -11.91 38.73 38.02
C GLU A 44 -11.84 37.21 38.29
N GLY A 45 -10.82 36.53 37.76
CA GLY A 45 -10.67 35.09 37.85
C GLY A 45 -10.39 34.59 39.28
N MET A 46 -10.83 33.37 39.58
CA MET A 46 -10.45 32.68 40.80
C MET A 46 -8.92 32.53 40.88
N SER A 47 -8.36 32.77 42.06
CA SER A 47 -6.95 32.51 42.38
C SER A 47 -6.83 31.17 43.10
N TRP A 48 -5.73 30.47 42.85
CA TRP A 48 -5.38 29.22 43.52
C TRP A 48 -5.51 29.33 45.03
N ARG A 49 -6.34 28.48 45.63
CA ARG A 49 -6.60 28.43 47.08
C ARG A 49 -5.80 27.35 47.79
N GLY A 50 -4.96 26.61 47.06
CA GLY A 50 -4.23 25.45 47.57
C GLY A 50 -4.99 24.14 47.38
N SER A 51 -4.27 23.04 47.59
CA SER A 51 -4.84 21.70 47.57
C SER A 51 -5.82 21.55 48.73
N ILE A 52 -6.94 20.86 48.50
CA ILE A 52 -7.92 20.57 49.56
C ILE A 52 -7.17 19.81 50.68
N PRO A 53 -7.20 20.28 51.94
CA PRO A 53 -6.60 19.54 53.04
C PRO A 53 -7.17 18.11 53.05
N ARG A 54 -6.31 17.10 53.20
CA ARG A 54 -6.78 15.76 53.51
C ARG A 54 -7.61 15.88 54.80
N SER A 55 -8.82 15.30 54.79
CA SER A 55 -9.71 15.33 55.95
C SER A 55 -8.94 14.89 57.20
N PRO A 56 -9.02 15.61 58.33
CA PRO A 56 -8.42 15.18 59.58
C PRO A 56 -9.26 14.03 60.12
N VAL A 57 -8.98 12.82 59.64
CA VAL A 57 -9.44 11.58 60.23
C VAL A 57 -8.19 10.71 60.31
N ASP A 58 -7.77 10.41 61.53
CA ASP A 58 -6.54 9.71 61.95
C ASP A 58 -5.26 10.55 62.00
N ASP A 59 -5.20 11.48 62.96
CA ASP A 59 -4.07 11.58 63.90
C ASP A 59 -4.48 12.59 65.00
N GLN A 60 -4.83 12.07 66.18
CA GLN A 60 -5.35 12.84 67.32
C GLN A 60 -4.26 13.27 68.31
N ASP A 61 -2.99 13.22 67.93
CA ASP A 61 -1.87 13.43 68.87
C ASP A 61 -0.72 14.24 68.26
N GLU A 62 -0.94 15.48 67.81
CA GLU A 62 0.16 16.46 67.71
C GLU A 62 -0.29 17.84 68.21
N GLU A 63 0.41 18.30 69.25
CA GLU A 63 0.29 19.61 69.89
C GLU A 63 0.55 20.75 68.89
N ASP A 64 0.03 21.94 69.19
CA ASP A 64 0.12 23.18 68.40
C ASP A 64 1.55 23.51 67.89
N GLU A 65 2.01 22.88 66.81
CA GLU A 65 3.08 23.42 65.98
C GLU A 65 2.51 24.62 65.22
N GLU A 66 3.05 25.82 65.46
CA GLU A 66 2.84 26.95 64.56
C GLU A 66 3.19 26.48 63.14
N VAL A 67 2.17 26.25 62.32
CA VAL A 67 2.33 25.87 60.91
C VAL A 67 3.07 27.03 60.23
N LEU A 68 4.40 26.92 60.17
CA LEU A 68 5.24 27.89 59.49
C LEU A 68 4.74 27.97 58.03
N PRO A 69 4.43 29.17 57.53
CA PRO A 69 3.90 29.31 56.19
C PRO A 69 4.91 28.75 55.19
N SER A 70 4.44 27.86 54.30
CA SER A 70 5.32 27.28 53.29
C SER A 70 5.93 28.38 52.41
N SER A 71 7.08 28.13 51.79
CA SER A 71 7.74 29.10 50.90
C SER A 71 6.80 29.56 49.78
N ARG A 72 5.88 28.69 49.32
CA ARG A 72 4.77 29.04 48.42
C ARG A 72 3.78 30.03 49.03
N ASP A 73 3.35 29.83 50.28
CA ASP A 73 2.39 30.72 50.95
C ASP A 73 2.98 32.10 51.22
N LEU A 74 4.29 32.16 51.55
CA LEU A 74 5.02 33.42 51.68
C LEU A 74 5.10 34.17 50.34
N LEU A 75 5.41 33.46 49.24
CA LEU A 75 5.46 34.06 47.91
C LEU A 75 4.09 34.55 47.42
N ASN A 76 3.00 33.88 47.82
CA ASN A 76 1.63 34.31 47.49
C ASN A 76 1.10 35.48 48.35
N LYS A 77 1.80 35.85 49.43
CA LYS A 77 1.51 37.05 50.24
C LYS A 77 2.20 38.31 49.72
N ASP A 78 2.99 38.22 48.65
CA ASP A 78 3.65 39.39 48.06
C ASP A 78 2.61 40.31 47.39
N ASP A 79 2.40 41.49 48.00
CA ASP A 79 1.47 42.53 47.51
C ASP A 79 1.81 43.04 46.09
N LYS A 80 2.98 42.68 45.55
CA LYS A 80 3.38 43.02 44.16
C LYS A 80 2.80 42.08 43.12
N LEU A 81 2.17 40.96 43.50
CA LEU A 81 1.55 40.04 42.55
C LEU A 81 0.36 40.72 41.87
N THR A 82 0.33 40.63 40.53
CA THR A 82 -0.82 41.15 39.79
C THR A 82 -2.08 40.31 40.07
N PRO A 83 -3.29 40.89 40.03
CA PRO A 83 -4.53 40.14 40.23
C PRO A 83 -4.62 38.88 39.36
N GLY A 84 -5.14 37.79 39.94
CA GLY A 84 -5.24 36.49 39.28
C GLY A 84 -3.91 35.76 39.10
N THR A 85 -2.82 36.23 39.71
CA THR A 85 -1.48 35.60 39.65
C THR A 85 -1.16 34.90 40.97
N PHE A 86 -0.63 33.68 40.90
CA PHE A 86 -0.33 32.86 42.09
C PHE A 86 0.80 31.86 41.82
N TRP A 87 1.55 31.52 42.85
CA TRP A 87 2.50 30.42 42.87
C TRP A 87 1.80 29.10 43.20
N ILE A 88 2.06 28.10 42.36
CA ILE A 88 1.58 26.72 42.51
C ILE A 88 2.78 25.77 42.43
N ASP A 89 2.77 24.71 43.23
CA ASP A 89 3.82 23.70 43.19
C ASP A 89 3.65 22.77 41.98
N LEU A 90 4.76 22.20 41.53
CA LEU A 90 4.78 21.33 40.35
C LEU A 90 3.87 20.10 40.49
N ASN A 91 3.72 19.52 41.69
CA ASN A 91 2.85 18.35 41.88
C ASN A 91 1.38 18.74 41.69
N SER A 92 0.96 19.89 42.22
CA SER A 92 -0.36 20.45 41.97
C SER A 92 -0.57 20.78 40.48
N VAL A 93 0.45 21.30 39.78
CA VAL A 93 0.37 21.49 38.33
C VAL A 93 0.10 20.16 37.62
N MET A 94 0.87 19.12 37.94
CA MET A 94 0.69 17.77 37.37
C MET A 94 -0.67 17.14 37.73
N GLN A 95 -1.27 17.52 38.86
CA GLN A 95 -2.55 17.00 39.30
C GLN A 95 -3.74 17.68 38.61
N TYR A 96 -3.68 18.99 38.39
CA TYR A 96 -4.85 19.79 38.02
C TYR A 96 -4.84 20.31 36.58
N PHE A 97 -3.69 20.32 35.90
CA PHE A 97 -3.57 20.74 34.50
C PHE A 97 -3.44 19.53 33.58
N GLU A 98 -4.16 19.56 32.46
CA GLU A 98 -4.18 18.48 31.48
C GLU A 98 -3.18 18.74 30.34
N SER A 99 -2.96 20.01 29.99
CA SER A 99 -2.11 20.38 28.86
C SER A 99 -1.17 21.55 29.16
N ILE A 100 0.00 21.54 28.53
CA ILE A 100 0.96 22.65 28.53
C ILE A 100 1.26 23.00 27.08
N TYR A 101 0.87 24.20 26.67
CA TYR A 101 1.24 24.76 25.38
C TYR A 101 2.55 25.52 25.50
N LEU A 102 3.56 25.11 24.73
CA LEU A 102 4.87 25.74 24.71
C LEU A 102 5.06 26.48 23.39
N ASN A 103 5.08 27.80 23.47
CA ASN A 103 5.53 28.65 22.38
C ASN A 103 7.04 28.85 22.50
N TRP A 104 7.69 29.05 21.37
CA TRP A 104 9.13 29.27 21.29
C TRP A 104 9.38 30.54 20.46
N ASN A 105 10.48 31.23 20.74
CA ASN A 105 10.84 32.44 20.02
C ASN A 105 11.45 32.08 18.65
N PRO A 106 10.83 32.45 17.52
CA PRO A 106 11.39 32.19 16.19
C PRO A 106 12.78 32.80 15.96
N GLY A 107 13.09 33.88 16.69
CA GLY A 107 14.40 34.54 16.64
C GLY A 107 15.56 33.71 17.22
N LEU A 108 15.31 32.51 17.76
CA LEU A 108 16.37 31.58 18.15
C LEU A 108 17.13 31.02 16.93
N PHE A 109 16.55 31.09 15.73
CA PHE A 109 17.19 30.63 14.50
C PHE A 109 17.63 31.80 13.63
N PHE A 110 18.83 31.71 13.08
CA PHE A 110 19.40 32.73 12.19
C PHE A 110 18.90 32.62 10.76
N HIS A 111 18.34 31.46 10.39
CA HIS A 111 17.85 31.19 9.04
C HIS A 111 16.42 30.67 9.08
N ARG A 112 15.60 31.24 8.20
CA ARG A 112 14.21 30.84 7.96
C ARG A 112 13.92 30.82 6.47
N GLN A 113 13.22 29.79 6.00
CA GLN A 113 12.62 29.74 4.67
C GLN A 113 11.17 29.28 4.77
N ASP A 114 10.29 29.95 4.03
CA ASP A 114 8.86 29.64 4.01
C ASP A 114 8.46 29.23 2.59
N ILE A 115 7.78 28.09 2.46
CA ILE A 115 7.18 27.64 1.21
C ILE A 115 5.67 27.62 1.37
N HIS A 116 4.98 28.39 0.55
CA HIS A 116 3.52 28.38 0.45
C HIS A 116 3.09 27.46 -0.69
N PHE A 117 2.14 26.57 -0.43
CA PHE A 117 1.65 25.66 -1.46
C PHE A 117 0.17 25.36 -1.31
N ALA A 118 -0.47 25.08 -2.44
CA ALA A 118 -1.80 24.50 -2.50
C ALA A 118 -1.66 22.98 -2.68
N TRP A 119 -2.45 22.23 -1.94
CA TRP A 119 -2.56 20.79 -2.06
C TRP A 119 -3.96 20.42 -2.52
N ASP A 120 -4.07 20.04 -3.78
CA ASP A 120 -5.34 19.63 -4.38
C ASP A 120 -5.65 18.16 -4.06
N LEU A 121 -6.62 17.96 -3.16
CA LEU A 121 -7.15 16.65 -2.79
C LEU A 121 -8.52 16.39 -3.43
N SER A 122 -8.97 17.21 -4.38
CA SER A 122 -10.31 17.08 -5.00
C SER A 122 -10.52 15.75 -5.71
N ALA A 123 -9.47 15.19 -6.30
CA ALA A 123 -9.49 13.87 -6.94
C ALA A 123 -9.22 12.71 -5.96
N SER A 124 -8.96 13.01 -4.69
CA SER A 124 -8.66 12.01 -3.67
C SER A 124 -9.96 11.42 -3.13
N SER A 125 -10.08 10.09 -3.12
CA SER A 125 -11.15 9.40 -2.39
C SER A 125 -11.11 9.73 -0.88
N SER A 126 -12.22 9.48 -0.18
CA SER A 126 -12.46 9.88 1.21
C SER A 126 -11.50 9.34 2.27
N SER A 127 -10.62 8.38 1.94
CA SER A 127 -9.55 7.92 2.83
C SER A 127 -8.23 7.90 2.06
N SER A 128 -7.17 8.35 2.71
CA SER A 128 -5.82 8.55 2.15
C SER A 128 -4.77 7.62 2.74
N LYS A 129 -5.15 6.82 3.74
CA LYS A 129 -4.23 6.12 4.64
C LYS A 129 -3.26 5.16 3.96
N TYR A 130 -3.71 4.52 2.87
CA TYR A 130 -2.93 3.51 2.14
C TYR A 130 -2.58 3.94 0.70
N LYS A 131 -2.72 5.23 0.40
CA LYS A 131 -2.35 5.79 -0.90
C LYS A 131 -0.85 5.98 -1.01
N SER A 132 -0.37 6.00 -2.25
CA SER A 132 1.03 6.37 -2.52
C SER A 132 1.25 7.85 -2.24
N PHE A 133 2.48 8.22 -1.90
CA PHE A 133 2.90 9.62 -1.72
C PHE A 133 3.14 10.34 -3.05
N SER A 134 2.84 9.70 -4.18
CA SER A 134 3.13 10.24 -5.51
C SER A 134 2.42 11.57 -5.81
N ASN A 135 1.27 11.80 -5.18
CA ASN A 135 0.48 13.02 -5.33
C ASN A 135 0.64 13.97 -4.13
N ASN A 136 1.42 13.58 -3.12
CA ASN A 136 1.74 14.47 -2.00
C ASN A 136 2.71 15.54 -2.48
N GLN A 137 2.64 16.71 -1.87
CA GLN A 137 3.72 17.68 -1.98
C GLN A 137 4.96 17.13 -1.26
N GLN A 138 6.13 17.33 -1.84
CA GLN A 138 7.39 16.81 -1.31
C GLN A 138 8.49 17.83 -1.56
N PHE A 139 9.36 18.02 -0.56
CA PHE A 139 10.38 19.05 -0.59
C PHE A 139 11.76 18.47 -0.34
N CYS A 140 12.74 18.87 -1.14
CA CYS A 140 14.15 18.57 -0.93
C CYS A 140 14.71 19.60 0.05
N VAL A 141 15.42 19.14 1.08
CA VAL A 141 16.03 20.01 2.11
C VAL A 141 17.50 19.68 2.28
N SER A 142 18.35 20.70 2.38
CA SER A 142 19.76 20.52 2.78
C SER A 142 20.29 21.72 3.57
N VAL A 143 21.27 21.46 4.44
CA VAL A 143 21.95 22.47 5.27
C VAL A 143 23.44 22.53 4.92
N VAL A 144 24.04 23.71 5.02
CA VAL A 144 25.47 23.90 4.66
C VAL A 144 26.45 23.31 5.67
N ALA A 145 26.01 23.14 6.92
CA ALA A 145 26.78 22.62 8.05
C ALA A 145 25.82 21.89 8.99
N PRO A 146 26.31 20.99 9.86
CA PRO A 146 25.45 20.24 10.76
C PRO A 146 24.61 21.18 11.62
N SER A 147 23.29 20.97 11.66
CA SER A 147 22.38 21.94 12.27
C SER A 147 21.13 21.27 12.81
N THR A 148 20.62 21.86 13.90
CA THR A 148 19.22 21.70 14.31
C THR A 148 18.32 22.36 13.27
N VAL A 149 17.28 21.66 12.81
CA VAL A 149 16.30 22.15 11.82
C VAL A 149 14.88 21.82 12.26
N TRP A 150 14.01 22.82 12.23
CA TRP A 150 12.62 22.73 12.67
C TRP A 150 11.70 22.98 11.47
N PHE A 151 10.77 22.05 11.21
CA PHE A 151 9.79 22.13 10.13
C PHE A 151 8.41 22.34 10.73
N LEU A 152 7.85 23.53 10.56
CA LEU A 152 6.50 23.88 10.98
C LEU A 152 5.58 23.87 9.77
N LEU A 153 4.66 22.91 9.71
CA LEU A 153 3.60 22.88 8.72
C LEU A 153 2.37 23.58 9.30
N SER A 154 1.90 24.61 8.61
CA SER A 154 0.73 25.41 8.99
C SER A 154 -0.33 25.32 7.90
N ARG A 155 -1.51 24.81 8.25
CA ARG A 155 -2.70 24.77 7.39
C ARG A 155 -3.45 26.10 7.46
N HIS A 156 -3.92 26.59 6.32
CA HIS A 156 -4.76 27.78 6.20
C HIS A 156 -6.20 27.39 5.92
N PHE A 157 -7.14 27.99 6.64
CA PHE A 157 -8.57 27.79 6.43
C PHE A 157 -9.14 28.88 5.50
N LYS A 158 -10.06 28.49 4.62
CA LYS A 158 -10.87 29.44 3.84
C LYS A 158 -12.19 29.66 4.58
N ASP A 159 -12.37 30.85 5.12
CA ASP A 159 -13.59 31.44 5.72
C ASP A 159 -14.65 30.51 6.35
N GLY A 160 -14.73 30.56 7.68
CA GLY A 160 -16.00 30.62 8.43
C GLY A 160 -16.80 29.33 8.70
N ARG A 161 -16.31 28.15 8.34
CA ARG A 161 -16.96 26.87 8.71
C ARG A 161 -16.11 26.09 9.71
N GLU A 162 -16.08 26.58 10.95
CA GLU A 162 -15.57 25.84 12.12
C GLU A 162 -16.59 24.80 12.66
N ASN A 163 -17.80 24.70 12.09
CA ASN A 163 -18.92 24.04 12.76
C ASN A 163 -19.16 22.55 12.44
N ASP A 164 -18.32 21.93 11.63
CA ASP A 164 -18.17 20.47 11.62
C ASP A 164 -16.66 20.26 11.66
N HIS A 165 -16.14 19.68 12.74
CA HIS A 165 -14.77 19.18 12.75
C HIS A 165 -14.81 17.74 12.25
N PRO A 166 -14.70 17.45 10.93
CA PRO A 166 -14.24 16.14 10.53
C PRO A 166 -12.89 15.91 11.21
N SER A 167 -12.67 14.68 11.69
CA SER A 167 -11.41 14.23 12.28
C SER A 167 -10.32 14.22 11.20
N GLU A 168 -9.86 15.41 10.85
CA GLU A 168 -8.89 15.71 9.82
C GLU A 168 -7.52 15.88 10.45
N TYR A 169 -6.53 15.11 10.00
CA TYR A 169 -5.21 15.12 10.60
C TYR A 169 -4.14 15.46 9.58
N ILE A 170 -3.11 16.16 10.04
CA ILE A 170 -1.89 16.44 9.26
C ILE A 170 -0.65 15.96 10.00
N SER A 171 0.39 15.64 9.24
CA SER A 171 1.70 15.31 9.79
C SER A 171 2.84 15.62 8.79
N LEU A 172 4.08 15.42 9.23
CA LEU A 172 5.30 15.61 8.45
C LEU A 172 6.19 14.38 8.58
N TYR A 173 6.58 13.80 7.44
CA TYR A 173 7.51 12.66 7.39
C TYR A 173 8.83 13.10 6.75
N LEU A 174 9.94 12.60 7.28
CA LEU A 174 11.29 12.81 6.76
C LEU A 174 11.83 11.51 6.16
N PHE A 175 12.47 11.61 5.01
CA PHE A 175 13.16 10.50 4.36
C PHE A 175 14.59 10.89 3.98
N ASP A 176 15.51 9.94 4.11
CA ASP A 176 16.79 9.96 3.42
C ASP A 176 16.61 9.28 2.05
N ASN A 177 16.30 10.11 1.06
CA ASN A 177 16.13 9.67 -0.34
C ASN A 177 16.88 10.63 -1.28
N ASN A 178 18.01 11.18 -0.82
CA ASN A 178 18.82 12.15 -1.55
C ASN A 178 17.99 13.33 -2.11
N GLY A 179 17.01 13.79 -1.34
CA GLY A 179 16.08 14.87 -1.71
C GLY A 179 15.05 14.54 -2.80
N ALA A 180 15.06 13.35 -3.41
CA ALA A 180 14.14 13.00 -4.47
C ALA A 180 12.76 12.58 -3.94
N LYS A 181 11.72 12.65 -4.78
CA LYS A 181 10.37 12.20 -4.42
C LYS A 181 10.35 10.72 -4.02
N VAL A 182 9.63 10.43 -2.95
CA VAL A 182 9.32 9.09 -2.45
C VAL A 182 7.91 8.66 -2.87
N TYR A 183 7.69 7.35 -2.89
CA TYR A 183 6.45 6.74 -3.40
C TYR A 183 5.57 6.19 -2.28
N LEU A 184 6.17 5.67 -1.22
CA LEU A 184 5.50 4.98 -0.13
C LEU A 184 5.85 5.66 1.19
N SER A 185 5.03 5.42 2.21
CA SER A 185 5.27 5.87 3.58
C SER A 185 6.37 5.08 4.31
N ASP A 186 6.73 3.90 3.80
CA ASP A 186 7.78 3.04 4.35
C ASP A 186 9.17 3.68 4.21
N GLY A 187 10.05 3.44 5.18
CA GLY A 187 11.42 3.93 5.14
C GLY A 187 11.59 5.41 5.55
N ALA A 188 10.55 6.04 6.11
CA ALA A 188 10.70 7.34 6.74
C ALA A 188 11.68 7.24 7.92
N MET A 189 12.68 8.12 7.95
CA MET A 189 13.62 8.24 9.06
C MET A 189 12.93 8.73 10.32
N GLN A 190 12.02 9.69 10.16
CA GLN A 190 11.26 10.27 11.26
C GLN A 190 9.83 10.57 10.81
N ARG A 191 8.88 10.32 11.70
CA ARG A 191 7.46 10.57 11.48
C ARG A 191 6.94 11.47 12.59
N GLY A 192 6.33 12.59 12.22
CA GLY A 192 5.56 13.39 13.14
C GLY A 192 4.30 12.65 13.61
N PRO A 193 3.70 13.08 14.73
CA PRO A 193 2.36 12.65 15.10
C PRO A 193 1.33 13.20 14.10
N PHE A 194 0.23 12.47 13.91
CA PHE A 194 -0.96 13.03 13.28
C PHE A 194 -1.68 13.91 14.30
N VAL A 195 -1.95 15.15 13.92
CA VAL A 195 -2.64 16.13 14.76
C VAL A 195 -3.79 16.76 14.01
N ASP A 196 -4.87 17.05 14.73
CA ASP A 196 -6.05 17.77 14.26
C ASP A 196 -5.91 19.30 14.38
N SER A 197 -4.83 19.74 15.04
CA SER A 197 -4.38 21.14 15.05
C SER A 197 -4.03 21.62 13.64
N PRO A 198 -4.26 22.92 13.32
CA PRO A 198 -3.79 23.52 12.08
C PRO A 198 -2.27 23.54 11.92
N GLN A 199 -1.52 23.24 12.98
CA GLN A 199 -0.06 23.31 12.99
C GLN A 199 0.56 22.04 13.55
N THR A 200 1.63 21.56 12.90
CA THR A 200 2.47 20.46 13.38
C THR A 200 3.95 20.77 13.18
N LEU A 201 4.77 20.39 14.16
CA LEU A 201 6.20 20.67 14.19
C LEU A 201 6.98 19.35 14.13
N LEU A 202 7.91 19.24 13.19
CA LEU A 202 8.91 18.19 13.15
C LEU A 202 10.29 18.79 13.46
N ARG A 203 10.93 18.34 14.53
CA ARG A 203 12.26 18.78 14.97
C ARG A 203 13.32 17.75 14.62
N LEU A 204 14.42 18.19 14.02
CA LEU A 204 15.61 17.39 13.71
C LEU A 204 16.83 18.04 14.38
N ASP A 205 17.51 17.31 15.26
CA ASP A 205 18.58 17.91 16.08
C ASP A 205 19.95 17.89 15.37
N ASN A 206 20.20 16.95 14.47
CA ASN A 206 21.50 16.79 13.80
C ASN A 206 21.31 16.44 12.32
N LEU A 207 20.94 17.43 11.51
CA LEU A 207 20.91 17.24 10.06
C LEU A 207 22.33 17.34 9.51
N GLU A 208 22.78 16.35 8.73
CA GLU A 208 24.15 16.31 8.22
C GLU A 208 24.41 17.38 7.15
N ALA A 209 25.66 17.85 7.08
CA ALA A 209 26.06 18.91 6.16
C ALA A 209 26.03 18.43 4.70
N ASN A 210 25.40 19.20 3.83
CA ASN A 210 25.28 18.98 2.37
C ASN A 210 24.57 17.69 1.94
N GLU A 211 24.08 16.90 2.89
CA GLU A 211 23.17 15.79 2.63
C GLU A 211 21.77 16.30 2.32
N LYS A 212 21.07 15.57 1.44
CA LYS A 212 19.73 15.96 0.95
C LYS A 212 18.66 15.03 1.48
N TYR A 213 17.67 15.62 2.14
CA TYR A 213 16.54 14.90 2.70
C TYR A 213 15.24 15.27 1.99
N THR A 214 14.25 14.38 2.05
CA THR A 214 12.92 14.61 1.49
C THR A 214 11.92 14.78 2.63
N ILE A 215 11.29 15.94 2.73
CA ILE A 215 10.18 16.22 3.63
C ILE A 215 8.86 16.05 2.90
N VAL A 216 7.94 15.31 3.49
CA VAL A 216 6.63 15.03 2.93
C VAL A 216 5.55 15.43 3.94
N PRO A 217 4.79 16.50 3.67
CA PRO A 217 3.47 16.68 4.26
C PRO A 217 2.58 15.48 3.96
N VAL A 218 1.98 14.95 5.02
CA VAL A 218 1.03 13.84 4.93
C VAL A 218 -0.27 14.25 5.60
N GLU A 219 -1.36 13.67 5.14
CA GLU A 219 -2.69 13.90 5.66
C GLU A 219 -3.38 12.59 5.98
N GLN A 220 -4.34 12.66 6.89
CA GLN A 220 -5.30 11.61 7.12
C GLN A 220 -6.68 12.26 7.16
N ASP A 221 -7.58 11.75 6.32
CA ASP A 221 -9.00 12.11 6.31
C ASP A 221 -9.29 13.58 5.96
N LEU A 222 -8.32 14.31 5.35
CA LEU A 222 -8.59 15.66 4.83
C LEU A 222 -9.68 15.63 3.76
N GLY A 223 -10.63 16.57 3.85
CA GLY A 223 -11.72 16.68 2.89
C GLY A 223 -11.22 16.82 1.43
N PRO A 224 -11.97 16.29 0.44
CA PRO A 224 -11.55 16.24 -0.97
C PRO A 224 -11.67 17.62 -1.64
N THR A 225 -10.81 18.55 -1.24
CA THR A 225 -10.80 19.93 -1.72
C THR A 225 -9.36 20.44 -1.84
N VAL A 226 -9.19 21.66 -2.31
CA VAL A 226 -7.88 22.32 -2.32
C VAL A 226 -7.62 22.93 -0.95
N HIS A 227 -6.65 22.37 -0.22
CA HIS A 227 -6.13 22.91 1.02
C HIS A 227 -4.92 23.79 0.74
N SER A 228 -4.66 24.77 1.61
CA SER A 228 -3.52 25.68 1.47
C SER A 228 -2.64 25.58 2.71
N PHE A 229 -1.32 25.56 2.52
CA PHE A 229 -0.36 25.36 3.59
C PHE A 229 0.84 26.31 3.47
N THR A 230 1.51 26.54 4.59
CA THR A 230 2.88 27.05 4.65
C THR A 230 3.76 26.01 5.35
N LEU A 231 4.87 25.63 4.73
CA LEU A 231 5.97 24.94 5.40
C LEU A 231 7.03 25.97 5.76
N SER A 232 7.14 26.30 7.04
CA SER A 232 8.18 27.20 7.57
C SER A 232 9.31 26.37 8.13
N VAL A 233 10.53 26.63 7.67
CA VAL A 233 11.73 25.87 8.07
C VAL A 233 12.71 26.79 8.77
N PHE A 234 13.10 26.44 9.98
CA PHE A 234 14.00 27.21 10.82
C PHE A 234 15.28 26.42 11.08
N ALA A 235 16.44 27.07 10.94
CA ALA A 235 17.74 26.43 11.10
C ALA A 235 18.77 27.40 11.68
N GLU A 236 19.73 26.86 12.44
CA GLU A 236 20.86 27.63 12.96
C GLU A 236 21.86 27.96 11.85
N GLN A 237 21.98 27.08 10.86
CA GLN A 237 22.83 27.24 9.69
C GLN A 237 22.01 27.53 8.43
N ARG A 238 22.68 28.03 7.37
CA ARG A 238 22.01 28.31 6.09
C ARG A 238 21.36 27.04 5.57
N ILE A 239 20.05 27.14 5.30
CA ILE A 239 19.23 26.07 4.77
C ILE A 239 18.82 26.36 3.33
N THR A 240 18.53 25.30 2.58
CA THR A 240 17.89 25.34 1.27
C THR A 240 16.72 24.37 1.28
N ILE A 241 15.56 24.83 0.82
CA ILE A 241 14.40 24.00 0.59
C ILE A 241 13.77 24.34 -0.77
N ASP A 242 13.48 23.30 -1.56
CA ASP A 242 12.86 23.40 -2.88
C ASP A 242 11.91 22.22 -3.10
N GLU A 243 11.12 22.23 -4.17
CA GLU A 243 10.33 21.05 -4.55
C GLU A 243 11.26 19.86 -4.80
N ALA A 244 10.92 18.69 -4.24
CA ALA A 244 11.68 17.47 -4.44
C ALA A 244 11.61 17.06 -5.92
N PRO A 245 12.75 16.81 -6.59
CA PRO A 245 12.75 16.37 -7.98
C PRO A 245 12.20 14.94 -8.11
N ASN A 246 11.60 14.65 -9.27
CA ASN A 246 11.29 13.28 -9.64
C ASN A 246 12.57 12.47 -9.81
N LYS A 247 12.61 11.26 -9.25
CA LYS A 247 13.74 10.33 -9.41
C LYS A 247 13.94 9.87 -10.87
N TYR A 248 12.87 9.85 -11.65
CA TYR A 248 12.85 9.37 -13.03
C TYR A 248 12.38 10.47 -13.98
N LEU A 249 12.92 10.49 -15.20
CA LEU A 249 12.62 11.50 -16.21
C LEU A 249 11.34 11.20 -17.02
N CYS A 250 11.02 9.93 -17.19
CA CYS A 250 9.90 9.45 -18.01
C CYS A 250 8.90 8.70 -17.14
N GLN A 251 7.62 9.06 -17.30
CA GLN A 251 6.50 8.42 -16.63
C GLN A 251 5.46 8.01 -17.68
N LYS A 252 4.97 6.78 -17.58
CA LYS A 252 3.82 6.30 -18.36
C LYS A 252 2.80 5.69 -17.43
N THR A 253 1.52 6.05 -17.62
CA THR A 253 0.43 5.58 -16.78
C THR A 253 -0.67 4.98 -17.63
N ILE A 254 -1.24 3.87 -17.16
CA ILE A 254 -2.41 3.21 -17.74
C ILE A 254 -3.41 2.88 -16.63
N THR A 255 -4.70 3.02 -16.92
CA THR A 255 -5.79 2.62 -16.03
C THR A 255 -6.40 1.31 -16.51
N ALA A 256 -6.79 0.46 -15.56
CA ALA A 256 -7.42 -0.83 -15.81
C ALA A 256 -8.23 -1.27 -14.58
N ALA A 257 -8.81 -2.46 -14.61
CA ALA A 257 -9.60 -2.98 -13.50
C ALA A 257 -9.45 -4.51 -13.35
N TRP A 258 -9.58 -4.97 -12.10
CA TRP A 258 -9.91 -6.36 -11.80
C TRP A 258 -11.44 -6.51 -11.87
N THR A 259 -11.91 -7.27 -12.85
CA THR A 259 -13.33 -7.59 -13.09
C THR A 259 -13.62 -9.05 -12.72
N ASP A 260 -14.86 -9.49 -12.86
CA ASP A 260 -15.23 -10.91 -12.72
C ASP A 260 -14.33 -11.85 -13.53
N GLU A 261 -13.87 -11.41 -14.71
CA GLU A 261 -13.04 -12.24 -15.60
C GLU A 261 -11.54 -12.02 -15.42
N THR A 262 -11.10 -11.00 -14.69
CA THR A 262 -9.68 -10.66 -14.55
C THR A 262 -9.19 -10.66 -13.10
N ALA A 263 -10.06 -10.87 -12.11
CA ALA A 263 -9.69 -11.01 -10.70
C ALA A 263 -9.10 -12.41 -10.42
N GLY A 264 -7.88 -12.65 -10.92
CA GLY A 264 -7.21 -13.95 -10.89
C GLY A 264 -6.57 -14.35 -9.57
N GLY A 265 -6.48 -13.43 -8.60
CA GLY A 265 -5.86 -13.66 -7.29
C GLY A 265 -4.34 -13.76 -7.35
N ASN A 266 -3.73 -14.37 -6.33
CA ASN A 266 -2.27 -14.49 -6.19
C ASN A 266 -1.65 -15.63 -7.03
N ALA A 267 -0.32 -15.75 -7.03
CA ALA A 267 0.41 -16.71 -7.85
C ALA A 267 0.08 -18.20 -7.57
N ASN A 268 -0.49 -18.52 -6.41
CA ASN A 268 -0.96 -19.86 -6.07
C ASN A 268 -2.41 -20.11 -6.54
N SER A 269 -3.10 -19.07 -7.01
CA SER A 269 -4.49 -19.15 -7.44
C SER A 269 -4.59 -19.81 -8.82
N PRO A 270 -5.55 -20.73 -9.03
CA PRO A 270 -5.81 -21.35 -10.33
C PRO A 270 -6.24 -20.38 -11.44
N THR A 271 -6.57 -19.15 -11.10
CA THR A 271 -6.98 -18.14 -12.08
C THR A 271 -5.91 -17.06 -12.24
N TYR A 272 -4.69 -17.26 -11.73
CA TYR A 272 -3.64 -16.24 -11.73
C TYR A 272 -3.34 -15.69 -13.13
N SER A 273 -3.35 -16.54 -14.16
CA SER A 273 -3.11 -16.14 -15.55
C SER A 273 -4.17 -15.21 -16.13
N GLN A 274 -5.34 -15.11 -15.49
CA GLN A 274 -6.44 -14.22 -15.88
C GLN A 274 -6.23 -12.79 -15.41
N ASN A 275 -5.31 -12.57 -14.45
CA ASN A 275 -4.96 -11.23 -14.00
C ASN A 275 -4.62 -10.31 -15.18
N PRO A 276 -4.86 -8.99 -15.04
CA PRO A 276 -4.40 -8.00 -16.00
C PRO A 276 -2.90 -8.13 -16.23
N GLN A 277 -2.50 -8.20 -17.50
CA GLN A 277 -1.11 -8.26 -17.91
C GLN A 277 -0.84 -7.19 -18.96
N PHE A 278 0.38 -6.68 -18.97
CA PHE A 278 0.79 -5.59 -19.84
C PHE A 278 2.13 -5.92 -20.49
N SER A 279 2.27 -5.62 -21.78
CA SER A 279 3.57 -5.64 -22.45
C SER A 279 4.27 -4.33 -22.18
N ILE A 280 5.55 -4.42 -21.82
CA ILE A 280 6.44 -3.25 -21.69
C ILE A 280 7.65 -3.43 -22.60
N VAL A 281 7.93 -2.43 -23.43
CA VAL A 281 9.16 -2.34 -24.23
C VAL A 281 10.07 -1.31 -23.58
N VAL A 282 11.26 -1.77 -23.19
CA VAL A 282 12.34 -0.97 -22.61
C VAL A 282 13.41 -0.78 -23.69
N PRO A 283 13.61 0.44 -24.21
CA PRO A 283 14.47 0.65 -25.38
C PRO A 283 15.96 0.59 -25.06
N ALA A 284 16.37 0.90 -23.83
CA ALA A 284 17.75 0.93 -23.38
C ALA A 284 17.81 0.57 -21.88
N ARG A 285 18.98 0.10 -21.43
CA ARG A 285 19.24 -0.22 -20.03
C ARG A 285 18.90 0.97 -19.12
N THR A 286 18.03 0.78 -18.12
CA THR A 286 17.52 1.88 -17.29
C THR A 286 17.14 1.41 -15.89
N PRO A 287 17.25 2.26 -14.85
CA PRO A 287 16.48 2.07 -13.64
C PRO A 287 14.98 2.22 -13.93
N ILE A 288 14.16 1.46 -13.21
CA ILE A 288 12.70 1.42 -13.44
C ILE A 288 11.94 1.23 -12.13
N ALA A 289 10.77 1.84 -12.02
CA ALA A 289 9.80 1.60 -10.96
C ALA A 289 8.41 1.31 -11.53
N LEU A 290 7.73 0.33 -10.95
CA LEU A 290 6.33 0.00 -11.21
C LEU A 290 5.53 0.35 -9.97
N LEU A 291 4.62 1.31 -10.08
CA LEU A 291 3.69 1.68 -9.03
C LEU A 291 2.29 1.23 -9.44
N LEU A 292 1.69 0.37 -8.64
CA LEU A 292 0.32 -0.09 -8.78
C LEU A 292 -0.52 0.55 -7.67
N GLU A 293 -1.61 1.24 -8.04
CA GLU A 293 -2.49 1.92 -7.10
C GLU A 293 -3.95 1.58 -7.38
N THR A 294 -4.75 1.41 -6.34
CA THR A 294 -6.20 1.23 -6.44
C THR A 294 -6.92 2.23 -5.53
N ASP A 295 -8.11 2.63 -5.94
CA ASP A 295 -9.05 3.43 -5.15
C ASP A 295 -9.74 2.60 -4.06
N VAL A 296 -9.58 1.27 -4.09
CA VAL A 296 -10.20 0.33 -3.17
C VAL A 296 -9.21 -0.07 -2.06
N GLU A 297 -9.24 0.64 -0.94
CA GLU A 297 -8.22 0.55 0.13
C GLU A 297 -8.06 -0.84 0.76
N GLN A 298 -9.15 -1.60 0.84
CA GLN A 298 -9.15 -2.95 1.40
C GLN A 298 -8.45 -3.97 0.50
N LEU A 299 -8.18 -3.63 -0.77
CA LEU A 299 -7.49 -4.54 -1.68
C LEU A 299 -6.00 -4.58 -1.38
N HIS A 300 -5.53 -5.80 -1.17
CA HIS A 300 -4.12 -6.11 -1.13
C HIS A 300 -3.66 -6.39 -2.56
N VAL A 301 -2.85 -5.49 -3.11
CA VAL A 301 -2.39 -5.49 -4.50
C VAL A 301 -0.90 -5.83 -4.59
N HIS A 302 -0.50 -6.35 -5.75
CA HIS A 302 0.87 -6.72 -6.05
C HIS A 302 1.16 -6.58 -7.54
N VAL A 303 2.38 -6.15 -7.88
CA VAL A 303 2.84 -6.02 -9.25
C VAL A 303 4.16 -6.76 -9.43
N LYS A 304 4.30 -7.47 -10.57
CA LYS A 304 5.57 -8.09 -10.96
C LYS A 304 5.88 -7.91 -12.42
N LEU A 305 7.18 -7.94 -12.72
CA LEU A 305 7.71 -7.96 -14.08
C LEU A 305 8.41 -9.30 -14.32
N VAL A 306 8.05 -9.95 -15.43
CA VAL A 306 8.54 -11.28 -15.79
C VAL A 306 9.09 -11.30 -17.22
N HIS A 307 9.94 -12.29 -17.52
CA HIS A 307 10.45 -12.60 -18.86
C HIS A 307 9.37 -13.21 -19.78
N GLY A 308 8.25 -12.50 -19.97
CA GLY A 308 7.14 -12.92 -20.83
C GLY A 308 7.26 -12.49 -22.29
N ARG A 309 8.33 -11.78 -22.68
CA ARG A 309 8.57 -11.27 -24.05
C ARG A 309 7.39 -10.48 -24.63
N GLY A 310 6.69 -9.72 -23.78
CA GLY A 310 5.50 -8.96 -24.19
C GLY A 310 4.31 -9.84 -24.57
N SER A 311 4.30 -11.09 -24.14
CA SER A 311 3.19 -12.04 -24.35
C SER A 311 2.53 -12.39 -23.02
N ARG A 312 1.28 -12.87 -23.09
CA ARG A 312 0.52 -13.28 -21.89
C ARG A 312 1.14 -14.55 -21.29
N VAL A 313 1.48 -14.48 -20.01
CA VAL A 313 2.08 -15.57 -19.25
C VAL A 313 1.00 -16.38 -18.54
N GLN A 314 1.05 -17.71 -18.69
CA GLN A 314 0.06 -18.63 -18.11
C GLN A 314 0.47 -19.16 -16.73
N ALA A 315 1.76 -19.42 -16.54
CA ALA A 315 2.32 -19.83 -15.26
C ALA A 315 3.61 -19.05 -15.05
N VAL A 316 3.82 -18.54 -13.83
CA VAL A 316 5.03 -17.81 -13.46
C VAL A 316 5.87 -18.69 -12.57
N ARG A 317 7.08 -19.04 -13.00
CA ARG A 317 8.08 -19.72 -12.16
C ARG A 317 9.01 -18.68 -11.57
N SER A 318 9.69 -19.00 -10.48
CA SER A 318 10.61 -18.07 -9.81
C SER A 318 11.71 -17.57 -10.74
N LYS A 319 12.20 -18.43 -11.67
CA LYS A 319 13.21 -18.07 -12.68
C LYS A 319 12.74 -17.07 -13.73
N ASP A 320 11.43 -16.92 -13.91
CA ASP A 320 10.86 -16.02 -14.91
C ASP A 320 10.67 -14.60 -14.34
N ILE A 321 10.73 -14.45 -13.01
CA ILE A 321 10.54 -13.16 -12.32
C ILE A 321 11.82 -12.36 -12.43
N VAL A 322 11.72 -11.15 -12.98
CA VAL A 322 12.82 -10.19 -13.00
C VAL A 322 12.86 -9.43 -11.68
N PHE A 323 11.72 -8.84 -11.29
CA PHE A 323 11.51 -8.21 -9.99
C PHE A 323 10.02 -8.02 -9.71
N ASP A 324 9.67 -7.79 -8.44
CA ASP A 324 8.30 -7.58 -7.99
C ASP A 324 8.21 -6.63 -6.78
N SER A 325 6.98 -6.40 -6.31
CA SER A 325 6.70 -5.54 -5.15
C SER A 325 6.85 -6.25 -3.81
N LYS A 326 7.41 -7.47 -3.78
CA LYS A 326 7.55 -8.33 -2.61
C LYS A 326 6.19 -8.77 -2.04
N ASP A 327 5.78 -8.18 -0.92
CA ASP A 327 4.54 -8.54 -0.25
C ASP A 327 3.32 -7.88 -0.90
N TYR A 328 2.15 -8.48 -0.71
CA TYR A 328 0.88 -7.87 -1.09
C TYR A 328 0.54 -6.71 -0.14
N ARG A 329 0.29 -5.53 -0.69
CA ARG A 329 0.10 -4.30 0.09
C ARG A 329 -1.26 -3.68 -0.14
N ARG A 330 -1.83 -3.07 0.92
CA ARG A 330 -3.11 -2.37 0.84
C ARG A 330 -3.00 -1.11 0.00
N GLY A 331 -3.95 -0.89 -0.91
CA GLY A 331 -4.13 0.36 -1.66
C GLY A 331 -3.06 0.64 -2.74
N CYS A 332 -1.78 0.42 -2.45
CA CYS A 332 -0.71 0.57 -3.43
C CYS A 332 0.49 -0.36 -3.17
N ALA A 333 1.17 -0.73 -4.26
CA ALA A 333 2.38 -1.54 -4.25
C ALA A 333 3.44 -0.95 -5.19
N LEU A 334 4.70 -0.98 -4.76
CA LEU A 334 5.84 -0.47 -5.52
C LEU A 334 6.86 -1.58 -5.75
N ALA A 335 7.26 -1.77 -7.00
CA ALA A 335 8.38 -2.60 -7.39
C ALA A 335 9.47 -1.72 -8.02
N GLN A 336 10.73 -1.86 -7.60
CA GLN A 336 11.83 -1.07 -8.15
C GLN A 336 12.98 -1.97 -8.56
N TYR A 337 13.68 -1.57 -9.62
CA TYR A 337 14.86 -2.26 -10.12
C TYR A 337 15.90 -1.26 -10.61
N ALA A 338 17.15 -1.43 -10.18
CA ALA A 338 18.21 -0.45 -10.42
C ALA A 338 18.68 -0.43 -11.87
N GLU A 339 18.77 -1.59 -12.53
CA GLU A 339 19.32 -1.69 -13.88
C GLU A 339 18.59 -2.77 -14.69
N LEU A 340 17.46 -2.41 -15.30
CA LEU A 340 16.73 -3.29 -16.21
C LEU A 340 17.32 -3.19 -17.61
N GLU A 341 17.70 -4.32 -18.20
CA GLU A 341 18.20 -4.37 -19.58
C GLU A 341 17.15 -3.97 -20.62
N ALA A 342 17.63 -3.59 -21.81
CA ALA A 342 16.76 -3.35 -22.95
C ALA A 342 16.05 -4.65 -23.36
N GLY A 343 14.76 -4.56 -23.69
CA GLY A 343 14.00 -5.72 -24.09
C GLY A 343 12.49 -5.55 -23.93
N THR A 344 11.78 -6.64 -24.18
CA THR A 344 10.33 -6.70 -24.00
C THR A 344 9.98 -7.64 -22.87
N TYR A 345 9.18 -7.16 -21.93
CA TYR A 345 8.80 -7.87 -20.71
C TYR A 345 7.29 -7.87 -20.55
N THR A 346 6.80 -8.65 -19.59
CA THR A 346 5.38 -8.70 -19.23
C THR A 346 5.21 -8.29 -17.78
N ILE A 347 4.34 -7.32 -17.52
CA ILE A 347 3.91 -6.91 -16.18
C ILE A 347 2.62 -7.66 -15.84
N ILE A 348 2.49 -8.12 -14.60
CA ILE A 348 1.28 -8.77 -14.08
C ILE A 348 0.83 -8.02 -12.82
N CYS A 349 -0.42 -7.55 -12.82
CA CYS A 349 -1.03 -6.87 -11.68
C CYS A 349 -2.08 -7.79 -11.05
N SER A 350 -1.96 -8.08 -9.76
CA SER A 350 -2.81 -9.07 -9.07
C SER A 350 -3.30 -8.58 -7.72
N THR A 351 -4.44 -9.10 -7.30
CA THR A 351 -4.97 -9.02 -5.93
C THR A 351 -4.53 -10.24 -5.10
N PHE A 352 -4.64 -10.15 -3.78
CA PHE A 352 -4.25 -11.25 -2.90
C PHE A 352 -5.16 -12.47 -3.06
N GLU A 353 -6.47 -12.27 -3.13
CA GLU A 353 -7.45 -13.34 -3.35
C GLU A 353 -8.11 -13.21 -4.74
N ALA A 354 -8.50 -14.35 -5.30
CA ALA A 354 -9.28 -14.39 -6.53
C ALA A 354 -10.69 -13.82 -6.30
N GLY A 355 -11.25 -13.19 -7.35
CA GLY A 355 -12.58 -12.56 -7.28
C GLY A 355 -12.60 -11.16 -6.65
N GLN A 356 -11.48 -10.66 -6.12
CA GLN A 356 -11.36 -9.29 -5.64
C GLN A 356 -11.34 -8.29 -6.81
N LYS A 357 -12.31 -7.37 -6.83
CA LYS A 357 -12.53 -6.43 -7.94
C LYS A 357 -12.23 -4.99 -7.52
N GLY A 358 -11.78 -4.19 -8.47
CA GLY A 358 -11.48 -2.78 -8.26
C GLY A 358 -10.80 -2.15 -9.45
N ASN A 359 -10.91 -0.84 -9.58
CA ASN A 359 -10.14 -0.09 -10.55
C ASN A 359 -8.71 0.07 -10.03
N PHE A 360 -7.77 0.17 -10.95
CA PHE A 360 -6.38 0.46 -10.60
C PHE A 360 -5.69 1.26 -11.68
N ARG A 361 -4.58 1.86 -11.26
CA ARG A 361 -3.64 2.62 -12.08
C ARG A 361 -2.29 1.94 -11.99
N LEU A 362 -1.73 1.57 -13.13
CA LEU A 362 -0.36 1.11 -13.25
C LEU A 362 0.48 2.26 -13.82
N ARG A 363 1.47 2.70 -13.05
CA ARG A 363 2.46 3.68 -13.46
C ARG A 363 3.83 3.02 -13.61
N VAL A 364 4.52 3.36 -14.68
CA VAL A 364 5.88 2.94 -15.00
C VAL A 364 6.76 4.19 -15.08
N ASP A 365 7.76 4.27 -14.22
CA ASP A 365 8.71 5.37 -14.17
C ASP A 365 10.11 4.86 -14.52
N SER A 366 10.84 5.58 -15.38
CA SER A 366 12.18 5.19 -15.86
C SER A 366 12.96 6.38 -16.42
N MET A 367 14.24 6.21 -16.74
CA MET A 367 15.06 7.27 -17.35
C MET A 367 14.88 7.38 -18.86
N VAL A 368 14.20 6.41 -19.49
CA VAL A 368 13.95 6.37 -20.93
C VAL A 368 12.47 6.14 -21.21
N ALA A 369 11.95 6.63 -22.32
CA ALA A 369 10.53 6.47 -22.65
C ALA A 369 10.20 5.00 -22.97
N THR A 370 9.46 4.34 -22.09
CA THR A 370 8.97 2.97 -22.28
C THR A 370 7.65 2.94 -23.05
N GLN A 371 7.41 1.84 -23.78
CA GLN A 371 6.12 1.59 -24.41
C GLN A 371 5.32 0.60 -23.58
N LEU A 372 4.12 0.98 -23.14
CA LEU A 372 3.25 0.18 -22.30
C LEU A 372 1.93 -0.08 -23.00
N SER A 373 1.52 -1.33 -23.12
CA SER A 373 0.23 -1.73 -23.69
C SER A 373 -0.41 -2.87 -22.91
N MET A 374 -1.73 -2.85 -22.80
CA MET A 374 -2.47 -3.94 -22.17
C MET A 374 -2.45 -5.17 -23.07
N LEU A 375 -2.14 -6.33 -22.50
CA LEU A 375 -2.19 -7.59 -23.24
C LEU A 375 -3.62 -8.08 -23.33
N PRO A 376 -4.09 -8.44 -24.55
CA PRO A 376 -5.41 -8.99 -24.74
C PRO A 376 -5.72 -10.12 -23.77
N ARG A 377 -6.99 -10.22 -23.38
CA ARG A 377 -7.47 -11.34 -22.57
C ARG A 377 -7.25 -12.64 -23.33
N GLN A 378 -7.17 -13.72 -22.57
CA GLN A 378 -7.11 -15.05 -23.17
C GLN A 378 -8.36 -15.29 -24.04
N GLY A 379 -8.15 -15.64 -25.30
CA GLY A 379 -9.24 -15.82 -26.27
C GLY A 379 -9.93 -14.52 -26.71
N ALA A 380 -9.37 -13.34 -26.44
CA ALA A 380 -9.92 -12.08 -26.94
C ALA A 380 -9.96 -12.09 -28.47
N GLY A 381 -11.14 -11.78 -29.04
CA GLY A 381 -11.35 -11.86 -30.49
C GLY A 381 -11.33 -13.28 -31.06
N ARG A 382 -11.47 -14.31 -30.22
CA ARG A 382 -11.56 -15.72 -30.63
C ARG A 382 -12.88 -16.32 -30.20
N LEU A 383 -13.38 -17.28 -30.98
CA LEU A 383 -14.57 -18.05 -30.66
C LEU A 383 -14.17 -19.27 -29.82
N ARG A 384 -14.72 -19.32 -28.60
CA ARG A 384 -14.55 -20.43 -27.66
C ARG A 384 -15.57 -21.53 -27.98
N ARG A 385 -15.11 -22.77 -28.11
CA ARG A 385 -15.95 -23.96 -28.25
C ARG A 385 -15.52 -25.01 -27.22
N ALA A 386 -16.45 -25.45 -26.40
CA ALA A 386 -16.23 -26.55 -25.46
C ALA A 386 -16.52 -27.89 -26.17
N TRP A 387 -15.69 -28.89 -25.88
CA TRP A 387 -15.76 -30.23 -26.48
C TRP A 387 -16.11 -31.28 -25.44
N ALA A 388 -16.36 -32.51 -25.91
CA ALA A 388 -16.54 -33.67 -25.04
C ALA A 388 -15.33 -33.80 -24.10
N LYS A 389 -15.62 -34.08 -22.82
CA LYS A 389 -14.57 -34.25 -21.79
C LYS A 389 -13.75 -35.50 -22.10
N ALA A 390 -12.44 -35.43 -21.85
CA ALA A 390 -11.57 -36.59 -21.88
C ALA A 390 -11.64 -37.26 -20.50
N VAL A 391 -12.03 -38.53 -20.45
CA VAL A 391 -12.17 -39.31 -19.22
C VAL A 391 -11.09 -40.37 -19.21
N PHE A 392 -10.17 -40.28 -18.26
CA PHE A 392 -9.15 -41.28 -18.06
C PHE A 392 -9.64 -42.35 -17.09
N GLU A 393 -9.57 -43.61 -17.52
CA GLU A 393 -9.98 -44.77 -16.74
C GLU A 393 -8.79 -45.68 -16.45
N GLY A 394 -8.71 -46.18 -15.20
CA GLY A 394 -7.64 -47.08 -14.77
C GLY A 394 -6.24 -46.52 -15.05
N GLN A 395 -5.35 -47.37 -15.60
CA GLN A 395 -3.94 -47.04 -15.81
C GLN A 395 -3.60 -46.28 -17.11
N GLN A 396 -4.60 -45.75 -17.83
CA GLN A 396 -4.39 -45.09 -19.13
C GLN A 396 -3.45 -43.87 -19.04
N ARG A 397 -2.31 -43.86 -19.73
CA ARG A 397 -1.43 -42.67 -19.70
C ARG A 397 -1.77 -41.61 -20.73
N MET A 398 -2.41 -42.01 -21.83
CA MET A 398 -2.64 -41.15 -22.97
C MET A 398 -4.04 -41.33 -23.55
N LEU A 399 -4.68 -40.21 -23.84
CA LEU A 399 -5.92 -40.13 -24.60
C LEU A 399 -5.71 -39.24 -25.81
N ALA A 400 -6.33 -39.60 -26.93
CA ALA A 400 -6.31 -38.79 -28.12
C ALA A 400 -7.67 -38.67 -28.79
N ALA A 401 -7.92 -37.52 -29.40
CA ALA A 401 -9.07 -37.29 -30.26
C ALA A 401 -8.59 -36.75 -31.62
N PRO A 402 -9.14 -37.24 -32.75
CA PRO A 402 -8.74 -36.75 -34.05
C PRO A 402 -9.25 -35.31 -34.24
N ILE A 403 -8.41 -34.47 -34.83
CA ILE A 403 -8.72 -33.10 -35.21
C ILE A 403 -8.80 -33.00 -36.72
N ALA A 404 -9.92 -32.48 -37.22
CA ALA A 404 -10.14 -32.21 -38.63
C ALA A 404 -10.34 -30.70 -38.84
N PRO A 405 -9.32 -29.96 -39.32
CA PRO A 405 -9.53 -28.59 -39.79
C PRO A 405 -10.39 -28.61 -41.06
N ARG A 406 -11.42 -27.77 -41.10
CA ARG A 406 -12.31 -27.60 -42.28
C ARG A 406 -11.80 -26.54 -43.25
N ARG A 407 -11.01 -25.60 -42.74
CA ARG A 407 -10.33 -24.53 -43.48
C ARG A 407 -9.06 -24.12 -42.74
N LEU A 408 -8.25 -23.27 -43.36
CA LEU A 408 -7.14 -22.62 -42.67
C LEU A 408 -7.67 -21.86 -41.45
N THR A 409 -7.17 -22.19 -40.27
CA THR A 409 -7.62 -21.60 -39.00
C THR A 409 -6.48 -21.55 -37.99
N LYS A 410 -6.47 -20.50 -37.18
CA LYS A 410 -5.68 -20.47 -35.95
C LYS A 410 -6.39 -21.23 -34.85
N LEU A 411 -5.76 -22.31 -34.37
CA LEU A 411 -6.25 -23.12 -33.26
C LEU A 411 -5.38 -22.90 -32.02
N ASP A 412 -6.05 -22.78 -30.89
CA ASP A 412 -5.43 -22.82 -29.58
C ASP A 412 -6.27 -23.69 -28.64
N VAL A 413 -5.64 -24.68 -28.01
CA VAL A 413 -6.32 -25.70 -27.22
C VAL A 413 -6.02 -25.51 -25.74
N PHE A 414 -7.07 -25.39 -24.95
CA PHE A 414 -7.03 -25.30 -23.51
C PHE A 414 -7.64 -26.53 -22.86
N VAL A 415 -6.94 -27.12 -21.90
CA VAL A 415 -7.36 -28.32 -21.19
C VAL A 415 -7.24 -28.11 -19.70
N LYS A 416 -8.30 -28.41 -18.95
CA LYS A 416 -8.34 -28.26 -17.49
C LYS A 416 -8.97 -29.47 -16.84
N GLN A 417 -8.39 -29.96 -15.74
CA GLN A 417 -8.99 -31.02 -14.93
C GLN A 417 -10.26 -30.53 -14.23
N VAL A 418 -11.32 -31.31 -14.25
CA VAL A 418 -12.62 -30.99 -13.64
C VAL A 418 -13.07 -32.12 -12.74
N GLN A 419 -13.63 -31.79 -11.58
CA GLN A 419 -14.17 -32.77 -10.64
C GLN A 419 -15.51 -33.35 -11.12
N GLN A 420 -15.77 -34.59 -10.75
CA GLN A 420 -17.03 -35.29 -11.01
C GLN A 420 -18.09 -34.75 -10.03
N ALA A 421 -19.09 -34.03 -10.54
CA ALA A 421 -20.19 -33.54 -9.73
C ALA A 421 -21.05 -34.72 -9.25
N GLY A 422 -21.05 -35.02 -7.94
CA GLY A 422 -21.87 -36.10 -7.37
C GLY A 422 -21.40 -36.75 -6.06
N LEU A 423 -20.20 -36.46 -5.55
CA LEU A 423 -19.77 -36.93 -4.23
C LEU A 423 -20.00 -35.83 -3.18
N GLN A 424 -20.96 -36.07 -2.28
CA GLN A 424 -21.25 -35.21 -1.12
C GLN A 424 -19.98 -34.90 -0.33
N GLU A 425 -19.82 -33.63 0.05
CA GLU A 425 -18.86 -33.15 1.03
C GLU A 425 -19.13 -33.75 2.41
N THR A 426 -18.66 -34.97 2.63
CA THR A 426 -18.52 -35.52 3.98
C THR A 426 -17.11 -36.07 4.16
N ALA A 427 -16.12 -35.18 4.22
CA ALA A 427 -14.87 -35.43 4.92
C ALA A 427 -14.12 -34.10 5.14
N LYS A 428 -14.16 -33.60 6.39
CA LYS A 428 -13.16 -32.66 6.91
C LYS A 428 -11.84 -33.41 7.05
N THR A 429 -11.08 -33.55 5.96
CA THR A 429 -9.65 -33.87 6.02
C THR A 429 -8.98 -33.25 4.81
N SER A 430 -8.08 -32.32 5.09
CA SER A 430 -7.17 -31.65 4.17
C SER A 430 -6.12 -32.63 3.62
N GLN A 431 -6.54 -33.57 2.77
CA GLN A 431 -5.65 -34.26 1.84
C GLN A 431 -5.91 -33.70 0.44
N SER A 432 -4.96 -32.90 -0.04
CA SER A 432 -4.90 -32.48 -1.44
C SER A 432 -4.89 -33.76 -2.29
N ARG A 433 -5.98 -34.07 -3.00
CA ARG A 433 -5.95 -35.12 -4.03
C ARG A 433 -4.89 -34.71 -5.05
N GLU A 434 -3.85 -35.54 -5.18
CA GLU A 434 -2.76 -35.33 -6.13
C GLU A 434 -3.33 -35.09 -7.53
N ARG A 435 -2.97 -33.95 -8.14
CA ARG A 435 -3.40 -33.61 -9.49
C ARG A 435 -2.44 -34.24 -10.47
N SER A 436 -2.97 -34.89 -11.50
CA SER A 436 -2.12 -35.43 -12.56
C SER A 436 -1.42 -34.31 -13.32
N MET A 437 -0.09 -34.38 -13.37
CA MET A 437 0.70 -33.55 -14.25
C MET A 437 0.43 -33.94 -15.70
N ILE A 438 -0.12 -33.01 -16.49
CA ILE A 438 -0.51 -33.26 -17.87
C ILE A 438 0.31 -32.48 -18.87
N ARG A 439 0.42 -33.05 -20.07
CA ARG A 439 0.93 -32.40 -21.26
C ARG A 439 -0.08 -32.56 -22.39
N VAL A 440 -0.35 -31.48 -23.10
CA VAL A 440 -1.28 -31.45 -24.24
C VAL A 440 -0.50 -31.17 -25.50
N THR A 441 -0.71 -31.97 -26.53
CA THR A 441 0.02 -31.88 -27.79
C THR A 441 -0.92 -32.00 -28.97
N LEU A 442 -0.58 -31.34 -30.06
CA LEU A 442 -1.16 -31.59 -31.38
C LEU A 442 -0.13 -32.34 -32.21
N GLU A 443 -0.51 -33.49 -32.77
CA GLU A 443 0.44 -34.44 -33.35
C GLU A 443 -0.05 -35.03 -34.66
N ILE A 444 0.88 -35.37 -35.55
CA ILE A 444 0.60 -36.13 -36.78
C ILE A 444 1.22 -37.52 -36.65
N GLY A 445 0.44 -38.55 -36.95
CA GLY A 445 0.90 -39.95 -36.95
C GLY A 445 1.03 -40.59 -35.57
N THR A 446 1.42 -41.86 -35.54
CA THR A 446 1.71 -42.67 -34.35
C THR A 446 3.10 -43.31 -34.47
N GLY A 447 3.66 -43.78 -33.35
CA GLY A 447 4.92 -44.52 -33.33
C GLY A 447 6.14 -43.72 -33.83
N PRO A 448 7.08 -44.33 -34.57
CA PRO A 448 8.33 -43.70 -35.01
C PRO A 448 8.16 -42.51 -35.98
N GLN A 449 7.00 -42.40 -36.63
CA GLN A 449 6.68 -41.32 -37.58
C GLN A 449 5.90 -40.16 -36.93
N ARG A 450 5.72 -40.20 -35.59
CA ARG A 450 5.05 -39.16 -34.81
C ARG A 450 5.76 -37.82 -34.95
N ARG A 451 5.01 -36.78 -35.36
CA ARG A 451 5.48 -35.40 -35.38
C ARG A 451 4.62 -34.54 -34.47
N ILE A 452 5.22 -33.99 -33.41
CA ILE A 452 4.55 -33.01 -32.53
C ILE A 452 4.56 -31.66 -33.25
N LEU A 453 3.37 -31.12 -33.50
CA LEU A 453 3.19 -29.82 -34.13
C LEU A 453 3.30 -28.68 -33.11
N ILE A 454 2.70 -28.86 -31.95
CA ILE A 454 2.76 -27.92 -30.83
C ILE A 454 2.50 -28.66 -29.51
N ALA A 455 3.09 -28.17 -28.43
CA ALA A 455 2.97 -28.75 -27.10
C ALA A 455 2.69 -27.66 -26.06
N SER A 456 1.84 -27.95 -25.09
CA SER A 456 1.64 -27.10 -23.93
C SER A 456 2.92 -26.99 -23.10
N SER A 457 3.10 -25.86 -22.41
CA SER A 457 4.21 -25.67 -21.46
C SER A 457 5.60 -25.95 -22.07
N ASN A 458 5.78 -25.62 -23.36
CA ASN A 458 6.99 -25.92 -24.13
C ASN A 458 7.42 -27.39 -24.10
N GLY A 459 6.45 -28.31 -23.99
CA GLY A 459 6.70 -29.75 -23.98
C GLY A 459 6.94 -30.36 -22.60
N GLU A 460 6.96 -29.56 -21.53
CA GLU A 460 7.01 -30.05 -20.16
C GLU A 460 5.61 -30.43 -19.64
N TYR A 461 5.57 -31.33 -18.67
CA TYR A 461 4.34 -31.64 -17.93
C TYR A 461 4.02 -30.53 -16.94
N SER A 462 2.73 -30.28 -16.71
CA SER A 462 2.28 -29.27 -15.76
C SER A 462 1.09 -29.76 -14.95
N ASP A 463 1.14 -29.52 -13.64
CA ASP A 463 0.05 -29.67 -12.66
C ASP A 463 -0.80 -28.40 -12.51
N SER A 464 -0.67 -27.46 -13.47
CA SER A 464 -1.32 -26.15 -13.42
C SER A 464 -2.79 -26.27 -13.07
N SER A 465 -3.15 -25.69 -11.92
CA SER A 465 -4.52 -25.64 -11.44
C SER A 465 -5.44 -24.84 -12.36
N ALA A 466 -4.85 -23.94 -13.14
CA ALA A 466 -5.51 -23.15 -14.18
C ALA A 466 -5.83 -23.96 -15.44
N GLY A 467 -5.29 -25.17 -15.60
CA GLY A 467 -5.24 -25.89 -16.86
C GLY A 467 -3.98 -25.55 -17.66
N VAL A 468 -3.80 -26.27 -18.77
CA VAL A 468 -2.66 -26.16 -19.68
C VAL A 468 -3.15 -25.77 -21.08
N ARG A 469 -2.28 -25.13 -21.86
CA ARG A 469 -2.64 -24.59 -23.16
C ARG A 469 -1.51 -24.80 -24.17
N THR A 470 -1.85 -25.17 -25.40
CA THR A 470 -0.85 -25.42 -26.46
C THR A 470 -0.19 -24.15 -26.97
N GLY A 471 -0.90 -23.02 -26.98
CA GLY A 471 -0.53 -21.85 -27.76
C GLY A 471 -1.19 -21.89 -29.15
N GLU A 472 -1.00 -20.83 -29.93
CA GLU A 472 -1.60 -20.72 -31.27
C GLU A 472 -0.80 -21.50 -32.32
N ILE A 473 -1.50 -22.27 -33.14
CA ILE A 473 -0.95 -22.92 -34.34
C ILE A 473 -1.90 -22.74 -35.53
N ASP A 474 -1.35 -22.52 -36.73
CA ASP A 474 -2.10 -22.53 -37.97
C ASP A 474 -2.33 -23.98 -38.42
N LEU A 475 -3.60 -24.36 -38.60
CA LEU A 475 -3.99 -25.66 -39.15
C LEU A 475 -4.65 -25.48 -40.51
N SER A 476 -4.16 -26.21 -41.51
CA SER A 476 -4.73 -26.24 -42.87
C SER A 476 -5.22 -27.66 -43.21
N PRO A 477 -6.35 -27.82 -43.93
CA PRO A 477 -6.86 -29.13 -44.34
C PRO A 477 -5.97 -29.85 -45.36
N GLN A 478 -5.16 -29.09 -46.09
CA GLN A 478 -4.41 -29.58 -47.26
C GLN A 478 -2.99 -30.03 -46.91
N GLU A 479 -2.38 -29.51 -45.84
CA GLU A 479 -0.96 -29.76 -45.52
C GLU A 479 -0.76 -30.72 -44.33
N MET A 480 -1.83 -31.01 -43.59
CA MET A 480 -1.76 -31.77 -42.35
C MET A 480 -2.53 -33.10 -42.54
N GLY A 481 -1.88 -34.24 -42.30
CA GLY A 481 -2.53 -35.56 -42.33
C GLY A 481 -3.58 -35.72 -41.21
N LYS A 482 -3.76 -36.94 -40.69
CA LYS A 482 -4.61 -37.13 -39.49
C LYS A 482 -3.93 -36.49 -38.27
N VAL A 483 -4.37 -35.27 -37.91
CA VAL A 483 -3.92 -34.56 -36.70
C VAL A 483 -4.67 -35.12 -35.49
N TRP A 484 -3.99 -35.24 -34.37
CA TRP A 484 -4.53 -35.73 -33.11
C TRP A 484 -4.27 -34.74 -32.00
N LEU A 485 -5.29 -34.44 -31.21
CA LEU A 485 -5.13 -33.83 -29.90
C LEU A 485 -4.85 -34.91 -28.89
N VAL A 486 -3.68 -34.86 -28.27
CA VAL A 486 -3.23 -35.87 -27.32
C VAL A 486 -3.08 -35.22 -25.94
N ILE A 487 -3.71 -35.83 -24.93
CA ILE A 487 -3.52 -35.50 -23.52
C ILE A 487 -2.72 -36.65 -22.90
N GLU A 488 -1.57 -36.33 -22.33
CA GLU A 488 -0.65 -37.28 -21.72
C GLU A 488 -0.46 -36.97 -20.24
N ARG A 489 -0.53 -38.00 -19.39
CA ARG A 489 -0.28 -37.93 -17.94
C ARG A 489 1.14 -38.38 -17.65
N MET A 490 1.87 -37.63 -16.82
CA MET A 490 3.24 -38.00 -16.42
C MET A 490 3.28 -39.28 -15.58
N PHE A 491 2.29 -39.46 -14.70
CA PHE A 491 2.13 -40.64 -13.87
C PHE A 491 0.65 -41.01 -13.79
N THR A 492 0.39 -42.27 -13.44
CA THR A 492 -0.96 -42.75 -13.15
C THR A 492 -1.10 -42.87 -11.63
N PRO A 493 -2.04 -42.15 -10.97
CA PRO A 493 -2.28 -42.33 -9.54
C PRO A 493 -2.76 -43.75 -9.25
N MET A 494 -2.25 -44.38 -8.18
CA MET A 494 -2.60 -45.77 -7.81
C MET A 494 -4.10 -45.95 -7.46
N ASP A 495 -4.75 -44.88 -6.99
CA ASP A 495 -6.15 -44.87 -6.51
C ASP A 495 -7.11 -44.02 -7.36
N SER A 496 -6.83 -43.78 -8.65
CA SER A 496 -7.65 -42.84 -9.44
C SER A 496 -9.07 -43.39 -9.71
N GLN A 497 -10.06 -42.93 -8.93
CA GLN A 497 -11.42 -42.77 -9.45
C GLN A 497 -11.32 -41.84 -10.66
N GLY A 498 -11.77 -42.29 -11.83
CA GLY A 498 -11.42 -41.71 -13.14
C GLY A 498 -11.32 -40.18 -13.20
N GLU A 499 -10.26 -39.68 -13.81
CA GLU A 499 -10.01 -38.24 -13.95
C GLU A 499 -10.69 -37.69 -15.20
N MET A 500 -11.34 -36.54 -15.09
CA MET A 500 -11.97 -35.87 -16.21
C MET A 500 -11.28 -34.55 -16.54
N PHE A 501 -11.09 -34.31 -17.83
CA PHE A 501 -10.54 -33.08 -18.36
C PHE A 501 -11.55 -32.41 -19.28
N GLN A 502 -11.80 -31.12 -19.08
CA GLN A 502 -12.56 -30.27 -19.98
C GLN A 502 -11.63 -29.70 -21.03
N ILE A 503 -12.08 -29.72 -22.28
CA ILE A 503 -11.32 -29.30 -23.45
C ILE A 503 -12.06 -28.18 -24.14
N GLU A 504 -11.33 -27.10 -24.41
CA GLU A 504 -11.86 -25.92 -25.07
C GLU A 504 -10.90 -25.49 -26.17
N THR A 505 -11.45 -25.14 -27.31
CA THR A 505 -10.68 -24.57 -28.41
C THR A 505 -11.06 -23.12 -28.62
N PHE A 506 -10.06 -22.32 -28.98
CA PHE A 506 -10.21 -20.93 -29.36
C PHE A 506 -9.80 -20.81 -30.82
N THR A 507 -10.71 -20.32 -31.65
CA THR A 507 -10.55 -20.23 -33.10
C THR A 507 -10.84 -18.82 -33.61
N ASP A 508 -10.32 -18.49 -34.79
CA ASP A 508 -10.49 -17.19 -35.44
C ASP A 508 -11.86 -17.00 -36.10
N ALA A 509 -12.59 -18.07 -36.38
CA ALA A 509 -13.88 -18.02 -37.05
C ALA A 509 -14.75 -19.25 -36.69
N PRO A 510 -16.10 -19.20 -36.87
CA PRO A 510 -16.95 -20.31 -36.47
C PRO A 510 -16.73 -21.53 -37.37
N ASP A 511 -17.01 -22.72 -36.82
CA ASP A 511 -16.99 -24.01 -37.52
C ASP A 511 -15.70 -24.29 -38.31
N THR A 512 -14.55 -23.92 -37.77
CA THR A 512 -13.25 -24.10 -38.41
C THR A 512 -12.61 -25.47 -38.16
N VAL A 513 -12.90 -26.10 -37.03
CA VAL A 513 -12.31 -27.37 -36.62
C VAL A 513 -13.36 -28.30 -36.02
N ASP A 514 -13.22 -29.59 -36.29
CA ASP A 514 -13.93 -30.66 -35.59
C ASP A 514 -12.98 -31.51 -34.75
N ILE A 515 -13.37 -31.77 -33.50
CA ILE A 515 -12.72 -32.76 -32.64
C ILE A 515 -13.61 -33.99 -32.54
N GLY A 516 -13.05 -35.15 -32.92
CA GLY A 516 -13.73 -36.43 -32.83
C GLY A 516 -13.79 -37.02 -31.42
N VAL A 517 -14.14 -38.30 -31.34
CA VAL A 517 -14.29 -39.00 -30.06
C VAL A 517 -12.92 -39.32 -29.45
N TRP A 518 -12.80 -39.13 -28.13
CA TRP A 518 -11.63 -39.52 -27.34
C TRP A 518 -11.42 -41.04 -27.35
N ARG A 519 -10.17 -41.46 -27.53
CA ARG A 519 -9.77 -42.87 -27.58
C ARG A 519 -8.49 -43.06 -26.79
N ARG A 520 -8.30 -44.28 -26.27
CA ARG A 520 -7.01 -44.72 -25.74
C ARG A 520 -5.95 -44.57 -26.83
N TRP A 521 -4.85 -43.93 -26.48
CA TRP A 521 -3.75 -43.68 -27.40
C TRP A 521 -2.53 -44.45 -26.93
N GLU A 522 -2.31 -45.64 -27.49
CA GLU A 522 -1.12 -46.44 -27.20
C GLU A 522 -0.09 -46.17 -28.28
N VAL A 523 1.07 -45.70 -27.85
CA VAL A 523 2.24 -45.58 -28.73
C VAL A 523 2.99 -46.90 -28.59
N ASP A 524 2.58 -47.91 -29.36
CA ASP A 524 3.40 -49.10 -29.57
C ASP A 524 4.65 -48.77 -30.40
#